data_AF-A0A841BID9-F1
#
_entry.id   AF-A0A841BID9-F1
#
_cell.length_a   1.000
_cell.length_b   1.000
_cell.length_c   1.000
_cell.angle_alpha   90.00
_cell.angle_beta   90.00
_cell.angle_gamma   90.00
#
_symmetry.space_group_name_H-M   'P 1'
#
loop_
_entity.id
_entity.type
_entity.pdbx_description
1 polymer ?
#
loop_
_entity_poly.entity_id
_entity_poly.type
_entity_poly.pdbx_seq_one_letter_code
_entity_poly.pdbx_strand_id
1 'polypeptide(L)'
;MAEAAMMTGVPESTSTSGPETAANVFAAELERWRDVRGFSRATLAREMGYDRSYVSKVLSGTERPSEAFAAHAETALRAGGALRAAFRDFDAHRPLRTRLTPPVADTVTGTGGLVVDHDDATLRYDDGIYLLTQRRHLVNHGTEPITRYLIRISVDRFPGDPERSNRLYSEDPLTWDEINLHAWHGRSRAIPMTWTTHHDHDAFKEVWLLFEGEHGHFPLYPGESCWIEYEYTVTENHWGNWFQRSIRLPTRTLSACLDFPADLSPAVWGLHTSMTAQAMPFATAIARDDTGDRHTFSWSCEDPPLHARYRLEWDFRTRATDTDGPPPKPSEVMASLGVVQDNDPALRQVARRFDLPAEAEDARRVVTALNAACERVAQAHTFGKGMGIAAPQIGIDRAAAIVRTPGGESITLFNPAIIEEAGDFDEQYEGCLSFFDVRGQVPRPHIIHVEHTTIDGHTKITVFDRGIARLVAHEVDHLHGHLYTDRMRDGLSPIPVEQYRGTGTAWKY
;
A
#
# COMPACT_ATOMS: atom_id res chain seq x y z
N MET A 1 -36.72 63.70 -57.10
CA MET A 1 -37.97 63.64 -56.32
C MET A 1 -37.71 62.87 -55.05
N ALA A 2 -38.20 63.39 -53.93
CA ALA A 2 -38.00 62.87 -52.58
C ALA A 2 -38.90 61.66 -52.26
N GLU A 3 -38.67 61.10 -51.06
CA GLU A 3 -39.50 60.15 -50.26
C GLU A 3 -39.20 58.64 -50.31
N ALA A 4 -38.41 58.22 -49.31
CA ALA A 4 -38.77 57.38 -48.14
C ALA A 4 -39.33 55.94 -48.26
N ALA A 5 -38.87 55.15 -47.26
CA ALA A 5 -39.24 53.79 -46.82
C ALA A 5 -38.59 52.63 -47.60
N MET A 6 -37.99 51.60 -46.99
CA MET A 6 -37.96 51.16 -45.59
C MET A 6 -36.89 50.07 -45.43
N MET A 7 -36.12 50.11 -44.33
CA MET A 7 -35.29 49.04 -43.74
C MET A 7 -34.14 48.47 -44.59
N THR A 8 -32.90 48.28 -44.16
CA THR A 8 -32.12 48.51 -42.93
C THR A 8 -30.67 48.17 -43.35
N GLY A 9 -29.69 48.94 -42.89
CA GLY A 9 -28.31 48.48 -42.63
C GLY A 9 -27.35 48.20 -43.81
N VAL A 10 -26.48 49.18 -44.07
CA VAL A 10 -25.11 49.06 -44.63
C VAL A 10 -24.15 48.98 -43.41
N PRO A 11 -22.81 48.80 -43.51
CA PRO A 11 -21.98 47.62 -43.82
C PRO A 11 -20.89 47.36 -42.73
N GLU A 12 -19.86 46.58 -43.11
CA GLU A 12 -18.44 46.65 -42.69
C GLU A 12 -17.94 46.04 -41.35
N SER A 13 -17.04 45.07 -41.58
CA SER A 13 -15.70 44.94 -40.96
C SER A 13 -15.54 44.21 -39.62
N THR A 14 -14.50 43.36 -39.65
CA THR A 14 -13.66 42.84 -38.56
C THR A 14 -14.09 41.60 -37.77
N SER A 15 -13.03 40.92 -37.32
CA SER A 15 -12.93 39.86 -36.32
C SER A 15 -13.46 38.47 -36.68
N THR A 16 -12.52 37.64 -37.15
CA THR A 16 -12.38 36.25 -36.70
C THR A 16 -12.31 36.24 -35.16
N SER A 17 -13.43 35.97 -34.51
CA SER A 17 -13.44 35.51 -33.12
C SER A 17 -13.13 34.01 -33.11
N GLY A 18 -11.87 33.68 -32.83
CA GLY A 18 -11.55 32.39 -32.22
C GLY A 18 -12.19 32.30 -30.83
N PRO A 19 -12.23 31.11 -30.19
CA PRO A 19 -12.64 31.02 -28.80
C PRO A 19 -11.72 31.94 -27.98
N GLU A 20 -12.30 33.00 -27.45
CA GLU A 20 -11.61 34.00 -26.64
C GLU A 20 -10.78 33.30 -25.57
N THR A 21 -9.50 33.69 -25.49
CA THR A 21 -8.58 33.38 -24.40
C THR A 21 -9.31 33.64 -23.09
N ALA A 22 -9.77 32.59 -22.40
CA ALA A 22 -10.16 32.71 -21.00
C ALA A 22 -8.94 33.28 -20.29
N ALA A 23 -8.97 34.58 -19.98
CA ALA A 23 -7.84 35.28 -19.40
C ALA A 23 -7.43 34.52 -18.14
N ASN A 24 -6.17 34.06 -18.08
CA ASN A 24 -5.67 33.36 -16.90
C ASN A 24 -5.62 34.40 -15.75
N VAL A 25 -6.73 34.51 -15.02
CA VAL A 25 -6.97 35.49 -13.95
C VAL A 25 -5.84 35.44 -12.92
N PHE A 26 -5.32 34.23 -12.66
CA PHE A 26 -4.17 34.04 -11.79
C PHE A 26 -2.87 34.61 -12.36
N ALA A 27 -2.54 34.36 -13.63
CA ALA A 27 -1.31 34.88 -14.24
C ALA A 27 -1.29 36.41 -14.30
N ALA A 28 -2.44 37.03 -14.62
CA ALA A 28 -2.58 38.48 -14.64
C ALA A 28 -2.40 39.09 -13.23
N GLU A 29 -3.02 38.49 -12.21
CA GLU A 29 -2.89 38.95 -10.83
C GLU A 29 -1.47 38.72 -10.29
N LEU A 30 -0.82 37.61 -10.67
CA LEU A 30 0.58 37.33 -10.33
C LEU A 30 1.54 38.32 -10.97
N GLU A 31 1.36 38.67 -12.25
CA GLU A 31 2.18 39.69 -12.93
C GLU A 31 2.02 41.05 -12.26
N ARG A 32 0.78 41.44 -11.95
CA ARG A 32 0.47 42.69 -11.26
C ARG A 32 1.17 42.77 -9.90
N TRP A 33 1.04 41.76 -9.03
CA TRP A 33 1.68 41.79 -7.71
C TRP A 33 3.20 41.71 -7.77
N ARG A 34 3.74 40.99 -8.76
CA ARG A 34 5.18 40.98 -9.01
C ARG A 34 5.69 42.38 -9.34
N ASP A 35 5.00 43.10 -10.22
CA ASP A 35 5.39 44.45 -10.63
C ASP A 35 5.21 45.46 -9.48
N VAL A 36 4.12 45.37 -8.72
CA VAL A 36 3.87 46.18 -7.51
C VAL A 36 4.96 45.99 -6.46
N ARG A 37 5.50 44.77 -6.32
CA ARG A 37 6.60 44.47 -5.39
C ARG A 37 7.98 44.68 -6.00
N GLY A 38 8.06 45.06 -7.28
CA GLY A 38 9.33 45.29 -7.98
C GLY A 38 10.16 44.02 -8.19
N PHE A 39 9.52 42.85 -8.20
CA PHE A 39 10.23 41.58 -8.34
C PHE A 39 10.51 41.30 -9.82
N SER A 40 11.74 40.93 -10.15
CA SER A 40 12.00 40.31 -11.46
C SER A 40 11.45 38.88 -11.46
N ARG A 41 11.20 38.29 -12.65
CA ARG A 41 10.82 36.87 -12.76
C ARG A 41 11.84 35.94 -12.10
N ALA A 42 13.13 36.29 -12.19
CA ALA A 42 14.21 35.52 -11.58
C ALA A 42 14.19 35.60 -10.05
N THR A 43 13.91 36.79 -9.51
CA THR A 43 13.81 37.01 -8.07
C THR A 43 12.63 36.25 -7.49
N LEU A 44 11.45 36.36 -8.11
CA LEU A 44 10.26 35.65 -7.65
C LEU A 44 10.45 34.13 -7.64
N ALA A 45 11.06 33.58 -8.69
CA ALA A 45 11.35 32.15 -8.78
C ALA A 45 12.25 31.66 -7.66
N ARG A 46 13.34 32.41 -7.39
CA ARG A 46 14.27 32.10 -6.31
C ARG A 46 13.61 32.16 -4.93
N GLU A 47 12.79 33.19 -4.66
CA GLU A 47 12.10 33.33 -3.37
C GLU A 47 11.06 32.21 -3.15
N MET A 48 10.43 31.71 -4.21
CA MET A 48 9.46 30.61 -4.11
C MET A 48 10.10 29.22 -4.15
N GLY A 49 11.41 29.10 -4.43
CA GLY A 49 12.09 27.82 -4.61
C GLY A 49 11.73 27.09 -5.92
N TYR A 50 11.31 27.83 -6.96
CA TYR A 50 10.99 27.28 -8.29
C TYR A 50 12.01 27.74 -9.33
N ASP A 51 12.11 27.00 -10.44
CA ASP A 51 12.91 27.43 -11.58
C ASP A 51 12.30 28.65 -12.30
N ARG A 52 13.15 29.58 -12.74
CA ARG A 52 12.73 30.81 -13.43
C ARG A 52 11.91 30.53 -14.70
N SER A 53 12.23 29.44 -15.41
CA SER A 53 11.49 29.05 -16.61
C SER A 53 10.07 28.62 -16.28
N TYR A 54 9.83 27.96 -15.14
CA TYR A 54 8.51 27.56 -14.68
C TYR A 54 7.64 28.77 -14.33
N VAL A 55 8.17 29.72 -13.55
CA VAL A 55 7.47 30.98 -13.23
C VAL A 55 7.13 31.77 -14.50
N SER A 56 8.04 31.78 -15.49
CA SER A 56 7.81 32.48 -16.76
C SER A 56 6.69 31.83 -17.58
N LYS A 57 6.60 30.48 -17.59
CA LYS A 57 5.55 29.72 -18.29
C LYS A 57 4.18 29.88 -17.63
N VAL A 58 4.13 30.03 -16.30
CA VAL A 58 2.88 30.32 -15.59
C VAL A 58 2.38 31.73 -15.90
N LEU A 59 3.27 32.73 -15.90
CA LEU A 59 2.93 34.12 -16.25
C LEU A 59 2.50 34.27 -17.72
N SER A 60 3.09 33.51 -18.65
CA SER A 60 2.65 33.49 -20.05
C SER A 60 1.39 32.66 -20.29
N GLY A 61 0.83 32.02 -19.25
CA GLY A 61 -0.34 31.14 -19.35
C GLY A 61 -0.06 29.80 -20.05
N THR A 62 1.19 29.49 -20.36
CA THR A 62 1.62 28.26 -21.05
C THR A 62 1.60 27.04 -20.12
N GLU A 63 1.90 27.24 -18.84
CA GLU A 63 1.79 26.22 -17.79
C GLU A 63 0.74 26.65 -16.76
N ARG A 64 -0.04 25.71 -16.23
CA ARG A 64 -1.02 26.02 -15.19
C ARG A 64 -0.33 26.05 -13.82
N PRO A 65 -0.61 27.05 -12.97
CA PRO A 65 -0.14 27.05 -11.58
C PRO A 65 -0.73 25.84 -10.83
N SER A 66 -0.01 25.32 -9.83
CA SER A 66 -0.56 24.41 -8.83
C SER A 66 -1.00 25.18 -7.58
N GLU A 67 -1.79 24.54 -6.72
CA GLU A 67 -2.23 25.15 -5.45
C GLU A 67 -1.03 25.49 -4.56
N ALA A 68 -0.05 24.59 -4.47
CA ALA A 68 1.20 24.85 -3.75
C ALA A 68 1.98 26.03 -4.35
N PHE A 69 2.04 26.15 -5.68
CA PHE A 69 2.68 27.29 -6.34
C PHE A 69 1.97 28.61 -6.02
N ALA A 70 0.63 28.64 -6.06
CA ALA A 70 -0.16 29.81 -5.70
C ALA A 70 0.02 30.20 -4.23
N ALA A 71 0.10 29.22 -3.33
CA ALA A 71 0.36 29.45 -1.91
C ALA A 71 1.78 30.00 -1.64
N HIS A 72 2.79 29.53 -2.38
CA HIS A 72 4.15 30.06 -2.29
C HIS A 72 4.27 31.46 -2.89
N ALA A 73 3.61 31.74 -4.02
CA ALA A 73 3.58 33.06 -4.63
C ALA A 73 2.90 34.10 -3.73
N GLU A 74 1.80 33.72 -3.08
CA GLU A 74 1.09 34.53 -2.08
C GLU A 74 2.01 34.95 -0.94
N THR A 75 2.77 34.00 -0.38
CA THR A 75 3.73 34.25 0.69
C THR A 75 4.89 35.12 0.22
N ALA A 76 5.48 34.83 -0.94
CA ALA A 76 6.64 35.53 -1.48
C ALA A 76 6.34 37.00 -1.82
N LEU A 77 5.17 37.28 -2.38
CA LEU A 77 4.76 38.64 -2.78
C LEU A 77 3.96 39.38 -1.70
N ARG A 78 3.56 38.69 -0.63
CA ARG A 78 2.71 39.22 0.45
C ARG A 78 1.46 39.89 -0.14
N ALA A 79 0.69 39.11 -0.89
CA ALA A 79 -0.44 39.58 -1.69
C ALA A 79 -1.79 39.63 -0.93
N GLY A 80 -1.78 39.40 0.39
CA GLY A 80 -2.96 39.56 1.25
C GLY A 80 -4.12 38.60 0.99
N GLY A 81 -3.88 37.50 0.27
CA GLY A 81 -4.86 36.49 -0.11
C GLY A 81 -5.34 36.58 -1.56
N ALA A 82 -4.93 37.62 -2.30
CA ALA A 82 -5.38 37.87 -3.67
C ALA A 82 -4.95 36.76 -4.65
N LEU A 83 -3.75 36.20 -4.52
CA LEU A 83 -3.25 35.17 -5.43
C LEU A 83 -3.88 33.81 -5.14
N ARG A 84 -4.18 33.51 -3.87
CA ARG A 84 -4.97 32.31 -3.52
C ARG A 84 -6.41 32.41 -4.03
N ALA A 85 -7.02 33.58 -3.96
CA ALA A 85 -8.37 33.80 -4.49
C ALA A 85 -8.40 33.69 -6.03
N ALA A 86 -7.45 34.32 -6.72
CA ALA A 86 -7.30 34.22 -8.17
C ALA A 86 -6.99 32.79 -8.63
N PHE A 87 -6.25 32.01 -7.83
CA PHE A 87 -5.99 30.60 -8.14
C PHE A 87 -7.26 29.76 -8.04
N ARG A 88 -8.07 29.92 -6.98
CA ARG A 88 -9.34 29.22 -6.85
C ARG A 88 -10.29 29.54 -7.99
N ASP A 89 -10.33 30.80 -8.42
CA ASP A 89 -11.15 31.23 -9.57
C ASP A 89 -10.62 30.64 -10.89
N PHE A 90 -9.30 30.64 -11.08
CA PHE A 90 -8.65 30.01 -12.22
C PHE A 90 -8.88 28.49 -12.29
N ASP A 91 -8.86 27.79 -11.15
CA ASP A 91 -9.08 26.35 -11.08
C ASP A 91 -10.57 25.99 -11.24
N ALA A 92 -11.48 26.83 -10.71
CA ALA A 92 -12.92 26.67 -10.85
C ALA A 92 -13.40 26.83 -12.31
N HIS A 93 -12.74 27.66 -13.12
CA HIS A 93 -13.06 27.88 -14.54
C HIS A 93 -12.35 26.92 -15.50
N ARG A 94 -12.00 25.71 -15.05
CA ARG A 94 -11.35 24.68 -15.89
C ARG A 94 -12.31 24.07 -16.92
N PRO A 95 -12.16 24.32 -18.24
CA PRO A 95 -12.66 23.38 -19.25
C PRO A 95 -11.81 22.10 -19.21
N LEU A 96 -12.48 20.95 -19.18
CA LEU A 96 -11.89 19.62 -19.04
C LEU A 96 -11.34 19.07 -20.38
N ARG A 97 -10.11 18.52 -20.32
CA ARG A 97 -9.32 17.73 -21.31
C ARG A 97 -8.54 18.54 -22.38
N THR A 98 -7.35 18.18 -22.89
CA THR A 98 -6.72 16.88 -23.22
C THR A 98 -5.19 17.08 -23.40
N ARG A 99 -4.30 16.16 -22.96
CA ARG A 99 -2.86 16.17 -23.36
C ARG A 99 -2.57 14.99 -24.28
N LEU A 100 -2.17 15.30 -25.52
CA LEU A 100 -1.56 14.41 -26.52
C LEU A 100 -0.03 14.43 -26.34
N THR A 101 0.63 13.28 -26.34
CA THR A 101 2.02 13.15 -26.82
C THR A 101 2.27 11.71 -27.32
N PRO A 102 2.72 11.50 -28.58
CA PRO A 102 3.26 10.24 -29.12
C PRO A 102 4.80 10.28 -29.23
N PRO A 103 5.50 9.22 -29.69
CA PRO A 103 5.31 7.79 -29.45
C PRO A 103 6.58 7.14 -28.83
N VAL A 104 6.42 6.09 -28.03
CA VAL A 104 7.43 5.02 -27.94
C VAL A 104 6.76 3.78 -28.49
N ALA A 105 7.27 3.32 -29.62
CA ALA A 105 6.84 2.08 -30.22
C ALA A 105 7.40 0.93 -29.39
N ASP A 106 6.52 0.22 -28.70
CA ASP A 106 6.68 -1.21 -28.49
C ASP A 106 5.34 -1.88 -28.76
N THR A 107 5.39 -2.81 -29.72
CA THR A 107 4.23 -3.48 -30.28
C THR A 107 3.88 -4.66 -29.38
N VAL A 108 2.76 -4.57 -28.65
CA VAL A 108 2.06 -5.75 -28.12
C VAL A 108 0.58 -5.58 -28.43
N THR A 109 0.10 -6.36 -29.39
CA THR A 109 -1.29 -6.44 -29.81
C THR A 109 -2.16 -7.05 -28.71
N GLY A 110 -3.10 -6.25 -28.20
CA GLY A 110 -4.21 -6.67 -27.34
C GLY A 110 -4.64 -5.57 -26.36
N THR A 111 -5.65 -4.75 -26.72
CA THR A 111 -6.25 -3.62 -25.95
C THR A 111 -5.52 -2.27 -25.92
N GLY A 112 -4.93 -1.87 -27.05
CA GLY A 112 -5.28 -0.66 -27.83
C GLY A 112 -5.77 0.66 -27.21
N GLY A 113 -5.49 1.01 -25.95
CA GLY A 113 -5.82 2.32 -25.35
C GLY A 113 -6.93 2.31 -24.29
N LEU A 114 -7.36 1.15 -23.78
CA LEU A 114 -8.33 1.08 -22.69
C LEU A 114 -7.65 1.34 -21.34
N VAL A 115 -8.16 2.31 -20.58
CA VAL A 115 -7.66 2.69 -19.25
C VAL A 115 -8.75 2.47 -18.20
N VAL A 116 -8.36 2.00 -17.02
CA VAL A 116 -9.24 1.89 -15.85
C VAL A 116 -9.01 3.11 -14.97
N ASP A 117 -9.90 4.09 -15.04
CA ASP A 117 -9.78 5.32 -14.26
C ASP A 117 -10.02 5.05 -12.77
N HIS A 118 -10.92 4.13 -12.44
CA HIS A 118 -11.18 3.70 -11.06
C HIS A 118 -11.52 2.23 -11.01
N ASP A 119 -10.93 1.50 -10.07
CA ASP A 119 -11.10 0.06 -9.90
C ASP A 119 -11.42 -0.29 -8.44
N ASP A 120 -12.71 -0.45 -8.13
CA ASP A 120 -13.23 -0.59 -6.77
C ASP A 120 -13.79 -2.00 -6.55
N ALA A 121 -13.30 -2.70 -5.53
CA ALA A 121 -13.77 -4.03 -5.16
C ALA A 121 -14.26 -4.05 -3.71
N THR A 122 -15.41 -4.70 -3.49
CA THR A 122 -15.90 -5.06 -2.16
C THR A 122 -16.06 -6.57 -2.07
N LEU A 123 -15.40 -7.20 -1.10
CA LEU A 123 -15.62 -8.59 -0.74
C LEU A 123 -16.38 -8.64 0.58
N ARG A 124 -17.60 -9.12 0.55
CA ARG A 124 -18.44 -9.29 1.72
C ARG A 124 -18.55 -10.76 2.06
N TYR A 125 -18.48 -11.08 3.35
CA TYR A 125 -18.67 -12.44 3.85
C TYR A 125 -19.92 -12.50 4.71
N ASP A 126 -20.79 -13.49 4.46
CA ASP A 126 -21.93 -13.82 5.30
C ASP A 126 -22.17 -15.33 5.22
N ASP A 127 -22.32 -15.99 6.38
CA ASP A 127 -22.75 -17.40 6.49
C ASP A 127 -22.03 -18.40 5.57
N GLY A 128 -20.69 -18.31 5.45
CA GLY A 128 -19.91 -19.23 4.62
C GLY A 128 -19.87 -18.88 3.13
N ILE A 129 -20.43 -17.73 2.74
CA ILE A 129 -20.50 -17.28 1.35
C ILE A 129 -19.77 -15.94 1.23
N TYR A 130 -18.87 -15.88 0.25
CA TYR A 130 -18.26 -14.64 -0.21
C TYR A 130 -19.05 -14.05 -1.36
N LEU A 131 -19.51 -12.81 -1.23
CA LEU A 131 -20.07 -12.00 -2.30
C LEU A 131 -19.01 -10.96 -2.71
N LEU A 132 -18.47 -11.09 -3.92
CA LEU A 132 -17.60 -10.07 -4.50
C LEU A 132 -18.45 -9.13 -5.37
N THR A 133 -18.33 -7.83 -5.13
CA THR A 133 -18.78 -6.77 -6.06
C THR A 133 -17.57 -6.03 -6.61
N GLN A 134 -17.46 -5.92 -7.93
CA GLN A 134 -16.42 -5.16 -8.61
C GLN A 134 -17.03 -4.05 -9.45
N ARG A 135 -16.50 -2.84 -9.34
CA ARG A 135 -16.89 -1.66 -10.12
C ARG A 135 -15.67 -1.07 -10.80
N ARG A 136 -15.77 -0.82 -12.11
CA ARG A 136 -14.67 -0.22 -12.89
C ARG A 136 -15.17 0.94 -13.74
N HIS A 137 -14.49 2.07 -13.64
CA HIS A 137 -14.65 3.18 -14.58
C HIS A 137 -13.68 3.00 -15.74
N LEU A 138 -14.20 2.59 -16.89
CA LEU A 138 -13.42 2.33 -18.10
C LEU A 138 -13.40 3.57 -18.99
N VAL A 139 -12.25 3.90 -19.56
CA VAL A 139 -12.08 5.00 -20.52
C VAL A 139 -11.40 4.47 -21.77
N ASN A 140 -12.08 4.60 -22.92
CA ASN A 140 -11.53 4.18 -24.19
C ASN A 140 -10.71 5.32 -24.82
N HIS A 141 -9.39 5.25 -24.74
CA HIS A 141 -8.47 6.13 -25.46
C HIS A 141 -7.97 5.53 -26.79
N GLY A 142 -8.50 4.37 -27.17
CA GLY A 142 -8.19 3.71 -28.43
C GLY A 142 -8.90 4.33 -29.63
N THR A 143 -8.67 3.72 -30.79
CA THR A 143 -9.26 4.13 -32.07
C THR A 143 -10.46 3.27 -32.49
N GLU A 144 -10.70 2.16 -31.79
CA GLU A 144 -11.78 1.21 -32.08
C GLU A 144 -12.76 1.12 -30.90
N PRO A 145 -14.05 0.84 -31.17
CA PRO A 145 -15.02 0.57 -30.11
C PRO A 145 -14.67 -0.70 -29.32
N ILE A 146 -14.85 -0.67 -28.00
CA ILE A 146 -14.73 -1.85 -27.15
C ILE A 146 -16.10 -2.51 -27.02
N THR A 147 -16.21 -3.76 -27.46
CA THR A 147 -17.46 -4.53 -27.47
C THR A 147 -17.52 -5.61 -26.40
N ARG A 148 -16.40 -5.92 -25.73
CA ARG A 148 -16.32 -6.89 -24.64
C ARG A 148 -15.18 -6.59 -23.68
N TYR A 149 -15.30 -7.05 -22.44
CA TYR A 149 -14.32 -6.86 -21.38
C TYR A 149 -14.04 -8.19 -20.67
N LEU A 150 -12.76 -8.59 -20.58
CA LEU A 150 -12.38 -9.84 -19.93
C LEU A 150 -12.31 -9.67 -18.42
N ILE A 151 -13.08 -10.47 -17.69
CA ILE A 151 -12.92 -10.66 -16.26
C ILE A 151 -12.39 -12.06 -15.99
N ARG A 152 -11.71 -12.20 -14.85
CA ARG A 152 -11.23 -13.47 -14.35
C ARG A 152 -11.66 -13.64 -12.90
N ILE A 153 -12.34 -14.73 -12.63
CA ILE A 153 -12.70 -15.19 -11.29
C ILE A 153 -11.60 -16.16 -10.87
N SER A 154 -10.76 -15.77 -9.93
CA SER A 154 -9.67 -16.60 -9.40
C SER A 154 -9.92 -16.84 -7.93
N VAL A 155 -10.31 -18.06 -7.61
CA VAL A 155 -10.51 -18.53 -6.24
C VAL A 155 -9.62 -19.74 -6.03
N ASP A 156 -9.04 -19.84 -4.85
CA ASP A 156 -8.19 -20.97 -4.47
C ASP A 156 -8.34 -21.18 -2.97
N ARG A 157 -8.79 -22.35 -2.55
CA ARG A 157 -8.91 -22.67 -1.12
C ARG A 157 -7.54 -22.85 -0.45
N PHE A 158 -6.56 -23.42 -1.16
CA PHE A 158 -5.25 -23.77 -0.60
C PHE A 158 -4.11 -23.29 -1.51
N PRO A 159 -3.89 -21.96 -1.65
CA PRO A 159 -2.89 -21.41 -2.57
C PRO A 159 -1.44 -21.82 -2.29
N GLY A 160 -1.15 -22.38 -1.11
CA GLY A 160 0.17 -22.94 -0.75
C GLY A 160 0.31 -24.45 -1.00
N ASP A 161 -0.76 -25.15 -1.38
CA ASP A 161 -0.79 -26.60 -1.60
C ASP A 161 -1.56 -26.93 -2.91
N PRO A 162 -0.88 -26.85 -4.06
CA PRO A 162 -1.51 -27.06 -5.37
C PRO A 162 -2.12 -28.45 -5.54
N GLU A 163 -1.53 -29.49 -4.91
CA GLU A 163 -2.06 -30.85 -4.99
C GLU A 163 -3.41 -30.97 -4.29
N ARG A 164 -3.54 -30.33 -3.12
CA ARG A 164 -4.80 -30.28 -2.38
C ARG A 164 -5.86 -29.46 -3.08
N SER A 165 -5.50 -28.30 -3.65
CA SER A 165 -6.43 -27.51 -4.46
C SER A 165 -6.90 -28.27 -5.69
N ASN A 166 -5.99 -28.91 -6.43
CA ASN A 166 -6.37 -29.71 -7.60
C ASN A 166 -7.33 -30.85 -7.23
N ARG A 167 -7.10 -31.53 -6.10
CA ARG A 167 -7.99 -32.58 -5.61
C ARG A 167 -9.37 -32.04 -5.29
N LEU A 168 -9.46 -30.94 -4.52
CA LEU A 168 -10.71 -30.27 -4.19
C LEU A 168 -11.50 -29.97 -5.46
N TYR A 169 -10.92 -29.24 -6.41
CA TYR A 169 -11.65 -28.83 -7.62
C TYR A 169 -11.95 -29.98 -8.59
N SER A 170 -11.25 -31.10 -8.49
CA SER A 170 -11.59 -32.31 -9.24
C SER A 170 -12.77 -33.08 -8.66
N GLU A 171 -12.95 -33.02 -7.33
CA GLU A 171 -14.02 -33.71 -6.60
C GLU A 171 -15.27 -32.85 -6.47
N ASP A 172 -15.10 -31.54 -6.30
CA ASP A 172 -16.12 -30.51 -6.17
C ASP A 172 -15.77 -29.32 -7.07
N PRO A 173 -16.12 -29.36 -8.38
CA PRO A 173 -15.77 -28.31 -9.32
C PRO A 173 -16.63 -27.05 -9.09
N LEU A 174 -16.01 -25.87 -9.15
CA LEU A 174 -16.73 -24.60 -9.07
C LEU A 174 -17.69 -24.44 -10.27
N THR A 175 -19.00 -24.37 -9.99
CA THR A 175 -20.05 -24.30 -11.03
C THR A 175 -20.52 -22.87 -11.31
N TRP A 176 -21.11 -22.64 -12.49
CA TRP A 176 -21.71 -21.34 -12.83
C TRP A 176 -22.92 -20.98 -11.97
N ASP A 177 -23.68 -21.98 -11.53
CA ASP A 177 -24.82 -21.79 -10.63
C ASP A 177 -24.36 -21.30 -9.25
N GLU A 178 -23.25 -21.84 -8.73
CA GLU A 178 -22.63 -21.34 -7.49
C GLU A 178 -22.05 -19.94 -7.65
N ILE A 179 -21.39 -19.68 -8.79
CA ILE A 179 -20.81 -18.37 -9.09
C ILE A 179 -21.90 -17.29 -9.15
N ASN A 180 -23.07 -17.61 -9.72
CA ASN A 180 -24.20 -16.69 -9.81
C ASN A 180 -23.78 -15.30 -10.33
N LEU A 181 -23.06 -15.27 -11.46
CA LEU A 181 -22.45 -14.04 -12.01
C LEU A 181 -23.50 -13.12 -12.63
N HIS A 182 -23.56 -11.89 -12.15
CA HIS A 182 -24.35 -10.79 -12.73
C HIS A 182 -23.44 -9.63 -13.10
N ALA A 183 -23.80 -8.91 -14.18
CA ALA A 183 -23.03 -7.76 -14.65
C ALA A 183 -23.94 -6.67 -15.19
N TRP A 184 -23.48 -5.42 -15.07
CA TRP A 184 -24.19 -4.22 -15.47
C TRP A 184 -23.25 -3.16 -16.06
N HIS A 185 -23.81 -2.39 -16.98
CA HIS A 185 -23.25 -1.20 -17.59
C HIS A 185 -23.92 0.05 -17.02
N GLY A 186 -23.15 1.13 -16.87
CA GLY A 186 -23.60 2.41 -16.34
C GLY A 186 -23.55 2.48 -14.81
N ARG A 187 -24.13 3.54 -14.25
CA ARG A 187 -24.17 3.75 -12.80
C ARG A 187 -25.36 3.01 -12.20
N SER A 188 -25.20 2.56 -10.94
CA SER A 188 -26.29 2.00 -10.13
C SER A 188 -27.02 0.82 -10.77
N ARG A 189 -26.28 -0.10 -11.42
CA ARG A 189 -26.81 -1.32 -12.03
C ARG A 189 -27.95 -1.09 -13.04
N ALA A 190 -27.91 0.02 -13.77
CA ALA A 190 -29.02 0.46 -14.62
C ALA A 190 -29.26 -0.43 -15.86
N ILE A 191 -28.20 -0.97 -16.48
CA ILE A 191 -28.29 -1.71 -17.75
C ILE A 191 -27.62 -3.08 -17.57
N PRO A 192 -28.35 -4.20 -17.54
CA PRO A 192 -27.74 -5.53 -17.47
C PRO A 192 -26.85 -5.82 -18.68
N MET A 193 -25.73 -6.51 -18.45
CA MET A 193 -24.81 -6.99 -19.48
C MET A 193 -24.94 -8.51 -19.64
N THR A 194 -24.93 -8.99 -20.87
CA THR A 194 -24.73 -10.42 -21.13
C THR A 194 -23.24 -10.76 -20.99
N TRP A 195 -22.95 -12.05 -20.82
CA TRP A 195 -21.60 -12.54 -20.75
C TRP A 195 -21.45 -13.91 -21.39
N THR A 196 -20.25 -14.23 -21.83
CA THR A 196 -19.91 -15.54 -22.41
C THR A 196 -18.63 -16.09 -21.82
N THR A 197 -18.59 -17.38 -21.57
CA THR A 197 -17.41 -18.08 -21.06
C THR A 197 -16.26 -18.02 -22.07
N HIS A 198 -15.10 -17.58 -21.62
CA HIS A 198 -13.85 -17.61 -22.37
C HIS A 198 -13.03 -18.87 -22.05
N HIS A 199 -12.81 -19.11 -20.76
CA HIS A 199 -12.19 -20.32 -20.24
C HIS A 199 -12.95 -20.82 -19.01
N ASP A 200 -13.26 -22.10 -19.02
CA ASP A 200 -13.87 -22.82 -17.91
C ASP A 200 -12.85 -23.81 -17.37
N HIS A 201 -12.19 -23.47 -16.27
CA HIS A 201 -11.23 -24.32 -15.58
C HIS A 201 -11.74 -24.60 -14.17
N ASP A 202 -11.38 -25.74 -13.59
CA ASP A 202 -11.93 -26.16 -12.30
C ASP A 202 -11.54 -25.17 -11.18
N ALA A 203 -10.29 -24.70 -11.20
CA ALA A 203 -9.76 -23.70 -10.25
C ALA A 203 -9.95 -22.20 -10.62
N PHE A 204 -10.38 -21.85 -11.84
CA PHE A 204 -10.63 -20.45 -12.20
C PHE A 204 -11.55 -20.33 -13.42
N LYS A 205 -12.26 -19.21 -13.52
CA LYS A 205 -13.10 -18.91 -14.69
C LYS A 205 -12.67 -17.63 -15.36
N GLU A 206 -12.74 -17.59 -16.68
CA GLU A 206 -12.59 -16.36 -17.47
C GLU A 206 -13.85 -16.10 -18.28
N VAL A 207 -14.33 -14.87 -18.23
CA VAL A 207 -15.61 -14.47 -18.80
C VAL A 207 -15.45 -13.18 -19.58
N TRP A 208 -16.00 -13.15 -20.78
CA TRP A 208 -16.21 -11.91 -21.52
C TRP A 208 -17.53 -11.29 -21.08
N LEU A 209 -17.48 -10.15 -20.41
CA LEU A 209 -18.63 -9.27 -20.27
C LEU A 209 -18.85 -8.58 -21.61
N LEU A 210 -20.04 -8.69 -22.18
CA LEU A 210 -20.35 -8.14 -23.48
C LEU A 210 -21.01 -6.77 -23.29
N PHE A 211 -20.61 -5.79 -24.10
CA PHE A 211 -21.28 -4.49 -24.16
C PHE A 211 -22.58 -4.60 -24.97
N GLU A 212 -23.44 -5.50 -24.52
CA GLU A 212 -24.76 -5.77 -25.06
C GLU A 212 -25.66 -6.32 -23.93
N GLY A 213 -26.95 -6.18 -24.13
CA GLY A 213 -27.98 -6.65 -23.21
C GLY A 213 -29.27 -6.96 -23.95
N GLU A 214 -30.34 -7.15 -23.22
CA GLU A 214 -31.66 -7.48 -23.78
C GLU A 214 -32.15 -6.45 -24.81
N HIS A 215 -31.77 -5.18 -24.64
CA HIS A 215 -32.23 -4.06 -25.47
C HIS A 215 -31.23 -3.61 -26.55
N GLY A 216 -30.18 -4.39 -26.80
CA GLY A 216 -29.22 -4.17 -27.89
C GLY A 216 -27.77 -3.99 -27.45
N HIS A 217 -26.91 -3.62 -28.40
CA HIS A 217 -25.48 -3.38 -28.19
C HIS A 217 -25.20 -1.93 -27.78
N PHE A 218 -24.28 -1.75 -26.84
CA PHE A 218 -23.81 -0.46 -26.35
C PHE A 218 -22.27 -0.43 -26.26
N PRO A 219 -21.55 -0.59 -27.39
CA PRO A 219 -20.09 -0.54 -27.39
C PRO A 219 -19.55 0.74 -26.74
N LEU A 220 -18.41 0.64 -26.06
CA LEU A 220 -17.71 1.81 -25.54
C LEU A 220 -16.86 2.43 -26.66
N TYR A 221 -17.31 3.54 -27.25
CA TYR A 221 -16.66 4.16 -28.39
C TYR A 221 -15.39 4.95 -27.99
N PRO A 222 -14.48 5.22 -28.94
CA PRO A 222 -13.33 6.09 -28.72
C PRO A 222 -13.68 7.43 -28.07
N GLY A 223 -12.99 7.77 -26.99
CA GLY A 223 -13.17 9.01 -26.22
C GLY A 223 -14.21 8.93 -25.10
N GLU A 224 -15.05 7.88 -25.09
CA GLU A 224 -16.08 7.68 -24.08
C GLU A 224 -15.54 7.03 -22.81
N SER A 225 -16.36 7.09 -21.76
CA SER A 225 -16.12 6.38 -20.51
C SER A 225 -17.42 5.84 -19.95
N CYS A 226 -17.35 4.67 -19.33
CA CYS A 226 -18.51 4.04 -18.70
C CYS A 226 -18.12 3.40 -17.37
N TRP A 227 -19.12 3.17 -16.53
CA TRP A 227 -18.98 2.22 -15.42
C TRP A 227 -19.39 0.84 -15.90
N ILE A 228 -18.63 -0.16 -15.50
CA ILE A 228 -19.11 -1.54 -15.44
C ILE A 228 -19.12 -1.98 -13.98
N GLU A 229 -20.08 -2.81 -13.64
CA GLU A 229 -20.22 -3.41 -12.32
C GLU A 229 -20.54 -4.88 -12.51
N TYR A 230 -19.91 -5.76 -11.74
CA TYR A 230 -20.26 -7.17 -11.74
C TYR A 230 -20.15 -7.73 -10.34
N GLU A 231 -20.98 -8.72 -10.05
CA GLU A 231 -20.97 -9.43 -8.78
C GLU A 231 -21.07 -10.92 -8.98
N TYR A 232 -20.46 -11.67 -8.07
CA TYR A 232 -20.55 -13.12 -8.05
C TYR A 232 -20.35 -13.63 -6.63
N THR A 233 -20.85 -14.83 -6.37
CA THR A 233 -20.73 -15.53 -5.09
C THR A 233 -19.77 -16.71 -5.20
N VAL A 234 -19.05 -17.02 -4.13
CA VAL A 234 -18.31 -18.29 -4.01
C VAL A 234 -18.35 -18.71 -2.56
N THR A 235 -18.51 -20.01 -2.31
CA THR A 235 -18.52 -20.53 -0.94
C THR A 235 -17.11 -20.55 -0.32
N GLU A 236 -17.04 -20.55 1.01
CA GLU A 236 -15.77 -20.66 1.74
C GLU A 236 -15.05 -21.99 1.51
N ASN A 237 -15.75 -23.00 0.99
CA ASN A 237 -15.17 -24.27 0.58
C ASN A 237 -14.25 -24.10 -0.63
N HIS A 238 -14.64 -23.23 -1.57
CA HIS A 238 -13.90 -22.95 -2.80
C HIS A 238 -12.98 -21.73 -2.70
N TRP A 239 -13.20 -20.81 -1.76
CA TRP A 239 -12.38 -19.60 -1.59
C TRP A 239 -11.62 -19.59 -0.25
N GLY A 240 -10.29 -19.55 -0.33
CA GLY A 240 -9.40 -19.35 0.83
C GLY A 240 -9.42 -17.91 1.35
N ASN A 241 -8.70 -17.67 2.46
CA ASN A 241 -8.70 -16.37 3.12
C ASN A 241 -7.75 -15.35 2.45
N TRP A 242 -7.97 -15.10 1.16
CA TRP A 242 -7.18 -14.16 0.38
C TRP A 242 -8.01 -13.53 -0.74
N PHE A 243 -7.66 -12.30 -1.12
CA PHE A 243 -8.26 -11.59 -2.24
C PHE A 243 -7.18 -10.80 -2.99
N GLN A 244 -7.07 -11.00 -4.30
CA GLN A 244 -6.00 -10.40 -5.12
C GLN A 244 -6.53 -9.55 -6.27
N ARG A 245 -5.97 -8.35 -6.41
CA ARG A 245 -6.16 -7.42 -7.52
C ARG A 245 -4.93 -7.43 -8.42
N SER A 246 -5.05 -7.91 -9.65
CA SER A 246 -3.97 -7.88 -10.66
C SER A 246 -4.19 -6.73 -11.64
N ILE A 247 -3.20 -5.82 -11.76
CA ILE A 247 -3.26 -4.69 -12.68
C ILE A 247 -2.88 -5.15 -14.09
N ARG A 248 -3.88 -5.31 -14.97
CA ARG A 248 -3.68 -5.79 -16.36
C ARG A 248 -3.83 -4.69 -17.41
N LEU A 249 -4.43 -3.57 -17.03
CA LEU A 249 -4.59 -2.36 -17.84
C LEU A 249 -4.00 -1.19 -17.05
N PRO A 250 -3.62 -0.08 -17.69
CA PRO A 250 -3.28 1.13 -16.97
C PRO A 250 -4.45 1.53 -16.05
N THR A 251 -4.18 1.63 -14.76
CA THR A 251 -5.18 1.95 -13.73
C THR A 251 -4.76 3.23 -13.02
N ARG A 252 -5.68 4.19 -12.82
CA ARG A 252 -5.38 5.41 -12.04
C ARG A 252 -5.64 5.22 -10.55
N THR A 253 -6.80 4.70 -10.17
CA THR A 253 -7.10 4.45 -8.75
C THR A 253 -7.53 3.02 -8.56
N LEU A 254 -6.96 2.35 -7.55
CA LEU A 254 -7.37 1.01 -7.10
C LEU A 254 -7.87 1.11 -5.66
N SER A 255 -9.02 0.52 -5.38
CA SER A 255 -9.54 0.34 -4.03
C SER A 255 -10.04 -1.09 -3.78
N ALA A 256 -9.98 -1.48 -2.52
CA ALA A 256 -10.51 -2.73 -2.02
C ALA A 256 -11.13 -2.54 -0.63
N CYS A 257 -12.27 -3.18 -0.41
CA CYS A 257 -13.00 -3.19 0.85
C CYS A 257 -13.31 -4.65 1.22
N LEU A 258 -12.97 -5.07 2.44
CA LEU A 258 -13.41 -6.34 3.01
C LEU A 258 -14.42 -6.08 4.12
N ASP A 259 -15.57 -6.74 4.05
CA ASP A 259 -16.68 -6.54 4.98
C ASP A 259 -17.04 -7.86 5.68
N PHE A 260 -16.71 -7.95 6.97
CA PHE A 260 -16.81 -9.17 7.77
C PHE A 260 -17.70 -9.00 9.01
N PRO A 261 -18.46 -10.02 9.44
CA PRO A 261 -19.13 -10.03 10.74
C PRO A 261 -18.16 -9.86 11.91
N ALA A 262 -18.53 -9.05 12.90
CA ALA A 262 -17.68 -8.69 14.03
C ALA A 262 -17.45 -9.87 14.99
N ASP A 263 -18.41 -10.78 15.12
CA ASP A 263 -18.33 -11.99 15.92
C ASP A 263 -17.25 -12.97 15.44
N LEU A 264 -16.87 -12.89 14.15
CA LEU A 264 -15.75 -13.65 13.59
C LEU A 264 -14.36 -13.16 14.05
N SER A 265 -14.30 -12.00 14.70
CA SER A 265 -13.06 -11.34 15.12
C SER A 265 -11.99 -11.31 14.01
N PRO A 266 -12.33 -10.79 12.80
CA PRO A 266 -11.43 -10.75 11.64
C PRO A 266 -10.15 -9.94 11.89
N ALA A 267 -9.03 -10.45 11.37
CA ALA A 267 -7.78 -9.72 11.20
C ALA A 267 -7.41 -9.70 9.72
N VAL A 268 -6.99 -8.55 9.18
CA VAL A 268 -6.69 -8.37 7.74
C VAL A 268 -5.31 -7.75 7.54
N TRP A 269 -4.56 -8.24 6.57
CA TRP A 269 -3.27 -7.68 6.13
C TRP A 269 -3.16 -7.67 4.60
N GLY A 270 -2.15 -6.98 4.08
CA GLY A 270 -1.98 -6.81 2.63
C GLY A 270 -0.53 -6.77 2.18
N LEU A 271 -0.28 -7.41 1.04
CA LEU A 271 1.02 -7.49 0.36
C LEU A 271 0.83 -7.16 -1.12
N HIS A 272 1.78 -6.46 -1.73
CA HIS A 272 1.83 -6.25 -3.17
C HIS A 272 3.14 -6.79 -3.77
N THR A 273 3.05 -7.29 -5.00
CA THR A 273 4.20 -7.77 -5.78
C THR A 273 4.23 -7.00 -7.10
N SER A 274 5.39 -6.48 -7.49
CA SER A 274 5.61 -5.88 -8.82
C SER A 274 6.55 -6.76 -9.65
N MET A 275 6.66 -6.52 -10.96
CA MET A 275 7.51 -7.31 -11.87
C MET A 275 9.00 -7.37 -11.48
N THR A 276 9.45 -6.46 -10.60
CA THR A 276 10.85 -6.29 -10.21
C THR A 276 11.10 -6.45 -8.70
N ALA A 277 10.08 -6.79 -7.90
CA ALA A 277 10.18 -6.80 -6.44
C ALA A 277 9.70 -8.12 -5.80
N GLN A 278 10.40 -8.56 -4.74
CA GLN A 278 9.85 -9.50 -3.75
C GLN A 278 8.60 -8.89 -3.09
N ALA A 279 7.69 -9.71 -2.55
CA ALA A 279 6.43 -9.23 -1.96
C ALA A 279 6.67 -8.15 -0.89
N MET A 280 6.04 -6.98 -1.05
CA MET A 280 6.18 -5.80 -0.19
C MET A 280 4.82 -5.47 0.46
N PRO A 281 4.77 -4.97 1.71
CA PRO A 281 3.51 -4.46 2.26
C PRO A 281 2.89 -3.35 1.41
N PHE A 282 1.60 -3.08 1.59
CA PHE A 282 0.98 -1.92 0.97
C PHE A 282 1.64 -0.61 1.44
N ALA A 283 1.82 0.33 0.51
CA ALA A 283 2.38 1.64 0.82
C ALA A 283 1.45 2.48 1.72
N THR A 284 0.14 2.19 1.66
CA THR A 284 -0.91 2.79 2.48
C THR A 284 -1.47 1.73 3.43
N ALA A 285 -1.68 2.12 4.69
CA ALA A 285 -2.27 1.22 5.68
C ALA A 285 -3.71 0.87 5.33
N ILE A 286 -4.15 -0.33 5.72
CA ILE A 286 -5.55 -0.73 5.64
C ILE A 286 -6.29 -0.04 6.78
N ALA A 287 -7.26 0.81 6.44
CA ALA A 287 -8.12 1.45 7.42
C ALA A 287 -9.16 0.44 7.93
N ARG A 288 -9.44 0.46 9.22
CA ARG A 288 -10.46 -0.37 9.86
C ARG A 288 -11.56 0.53 10.41
N ASP A 289 -12.81 0.21 10.09
CA ASP A 289 -14.00 0.80 10.66
C ASP A 289 -14.84 -0.27 11.37
N ASP A 290 -15.19 0.01 12.63
CA ASP A 290 -15.94 -0.88 13.49
C ASP A 290 -17.33 -0.28 13.71
N THR A 291 -18.26 -0.59 12.81
CA THR A 291 -19.61 -0.06 12.85
C THR A 291 -20.63 -1.18 13.04
N GLY A 292 -21.31 -1.17 14.19
CA GLY A 292 -22.37 -2.13 14.50
C GLY A 292 -21.85 -3.54 14.73
N ASP A 293 -22.42 -4.50 14.02
CA ASP A 293 -22.10 -5.93 14.05
C ASP A 293 -21.09 -6.35 12.97
N ARG A 294 -20.41 -5.38 12.33
CA ARG A 294 -19.46 -5.62 11.24
C ARG A 294 -18.15 -4.87 11.42
N HIS A 295 -17.10 -5.45 10.84
CA HIS A 295 -15.78 -4.86 10.72
C HIS A 295 -15.44 -4.70 9.24
N THR A 296 -15.23 -3.45 8.83
CA THR A 296 -14.91 -3.10 7.45
C THR A 296 -13.45 -2.68 7.33
N PHE A 297 -12.74 -3.27 6.37
CA PHE A 297 -11.33 -3.03 6.09
C PHE A 297 -11.18 -2.42 4.71
N SER A 298 -10.77 -1.14 4.64
CA SER A 298 -10.68 -0.38 3.39
C SER A 298 -9.24 -0.02 3.07
N TRP A 299 -8.88 -0.15 1.79
CA TRP A 299 -7.55 0.17 1.29
C TRP A 299 -7.61 0.75 -0.12
N SER A 300 -6.73 1.70 -0.43
CA SER A 300 -6.59 2.25 -1.78
C SER A 300 -5.17 2.69 -2.12
N CYS A 301 -4.88 2.77 -3.41
CA CYS A 301 -3.68 3.40 -3.95
C CYS A 301 -3.95 4.12 -5.28
N GLU A 302 -3.08 5.10 -5.57
CA GLU A 302 -3.07 5.85 -6.83
C GLU A 302 -1.93 5.35 -7.73
N ASP A 303 -2.17 5.43 -9.03
CA ASP A 303 -1.31 5.03 -10.14
C ASP A 303 -0.54 3.71 -9.90
N PRO A 304 -1.25 2.60 -9.60
CA PRO A 304 -0.59 1.32 -9.35
C PRO A 304 0.20 0.86 -10.60
N PRO A 305 1.43 0.31 -10.44
CA PRO A 305 2.24 -0.12 -11.56
C PRO A 305 1.53 -1.21 -12.40
N LEU A 306 1.69 -1.14 -13.72
CA LEU A 306 1.20 -2.19 -14.61
C LEU A 306 1.82 -3.54 -14.21
N HIS A 307 1.01 -4.60 -14.25
CA HIS A 307 1.36 -5.96 -13.83
C HIS A 307 1.61 -6.16 -12.33
N ALA A 308 1.42 -5.14 -11.50
CA ALA A 308 1.41 -5.30 -10.05
C ALA A 308 0.24 -6.18 -9.59
N ARG A 309 0.44 -6.88 -8.47
CA ARG A 309 -0.57 -7.69 -7.80
C ARG A 309 -0.70 -7.19 -6.37
N TYR A 310 -1.90 -6.82 -5.95
CA TYR A 310 -2.20 -6.42 -4.57
C TYR A 310 -3.06 -7.50 -3.94
N ARG A 311 -2.57 -8.13 -2.87
CA ARG A 311 -3.19 -9.26 -2.20
C ARG A 311 -3.53 -8.87 -0.78
N LEU A 312 -4.81 -8.94 -0.44
CA LEU A 312 -5.32 -8.87 0.93
C LEU A 312 -5.51 -10.29 1.44
N GLU A 313 -5.25 -10.52 2.71
CA GLU A 313 -5.42 -11.80 3.40
C GLU A 313 -6.07 -11.56 4.76
N TRP A 314 -6.77 -12.58 5.27
CA TRP A 314 -7.45 -12.47 6.55
C TRP A 314 -7.47 -13.76 7.36
N ASP A 315 -7.86 -13.64 8.62
CA ASP A 315 -8.15 -14.77 9.49
C ASP A 315 -9.33 -14.45 10.43
N PHE A 316 -10.13 -15.47 10.76
CA PHE A 316 -11.28 -15.38 11.66
C PHE A 316 -10.92 -16.03 13.00
N ARG A 317 -10.58 -15.21 14.00
CA ARG A 317 -10.04 -15.70 15.28
C ARG A 317 -11.00 -16.57 16.08
N THR A 318 -12.31 -16.41 15.92
CA THR A 318 -13.30 -17.27 16.59
C THR A 318 -13.59 -18.56 15.84
N ARG A 319 -13.22 -18.66 14.56
CA ARG A 319 -13.35 -19.86 13.72
C ARG A 319 -12.10 -20.73 13.70
N ALA A 320 -11.00 -20.26 14.28
CA ALA A 320 -9.78 -21.03 14.54
C ALA A 320 -9.99 -22.21 15.53
N THR A 321 -11.24 -22.54 15.88
CA THR A 321 -11.64 -23.77 16.58
C THR A 321 -12.15 -24.89 15.66
N ASP A 322 -12.34 -24.65 14.36
CA ASP A 322 -12.89 -25.63 13.39
C ASP A 322 -11.91 -26.04 12.27
N THR A 323 -10.62 -25.74 12.40
CA THR A 323 -9.61 -26.61 11.81
C THR A 323 -9.46 -27.82 12.73
N ASP A 324 -9.56 -29.04 12.20
CA ASP A 324 -9.40 -30.32 12.93
C ASP A 324 -7.93 -30.55 13.38
N GLY A 325 -7.27 -29.49 13.82
CA GLY A 325 -5.90 -29.41 14.29
C GLY A 325 -5.75 -28.27 15.30
N PRO A 326 -4.76 -28.35 16.22
CA PRO A 326 -4.52 -27.31 17.19
C PRO A 326 -4.27 -25.95 16.51
N PRO A 327 -4.61 -24.82 17.16
CA PRO A 327 -4.31 -23.49 16.63
C PRO A 327 -2.83 -23.42 16.24
N PRO A 328 -2.49 -22.70 15.14
CA PRO A 328 -1.11 -22.61 14.69
C PRO A 328 -0.25 -22.09 15.84
N LYS A 329 0.89 -22.74 16.05
CA LYS A 329 1.78 -22.36 17.14
C LYS A 329 2.22 -20.91 16.95
N PRO A 330 2.44 -20.15 18.02
CA PRO A 330 2.96 -18.80 17.89
C PRO A 330 4.23 -18.68 17.03
N SER A 331 5.10 -19.70 17.02
CA SER A 331 6.25 -19.82 16.12
C SER A 331 5.85 -19.91 14.63
N GLU A 332 4.81 -20.66 14.30
CA GLU A 332 4.27 -20.78 12.94
C GLU A 332 3.69 -19.44 12.45
N VAL A 333 3.07 -18.67 13.36
CA VAL A 333 2.64 -17.30 13.07
C VAL A 333 3.84 -16.38 12.80
N MET A 334 4.91 -16.44 13.60
CA MET A 334 6.10 -15.63 13.32
C MET A 334 6.79 -16.03 12.01
N ALA A 335 6.85 -17.33 11.71
CA ALA A 335 7.38 -17.85 10.46
C ALA A 335 6.62 -17.31 9.24
N SER A 336 5.28 -17.29 9.28
CA SER A 336 4.45 -16.77 8.19
C SER A 336 4.63 -15.27 7.95
N LEU A 337 5.06 -14.51 8.97
CA LEU A 337 5.41 -13.09 8.87
C LEU A 337 6.81 -12.82 8.31
N GLY A 338 7.53 -13.88 7.93
CA GLY A 338 8.88 -13.83 7.38
C GLY A 338 9.97 -13.76 8.44
N VAL A 339 9.68 -14.21 9.67
CA VAL A 339 10.71 -14.36 10.71
C VAL A 339 11.36 -15.74 10.60
N VAL A 340 12.67 -15.76 10.44
CA VAL A 340 13.49 -16.96 10.44
C VAL A 340 13.39 -17.66 11.80
N GLN A 341 13.14 -18.97 11.78
CA GLN A 341 12.94 -19.78 13.00
C GLN A 341 14.24 -20.44 13.48
N ASP A 342 14.28 -20.87 14.75
CA ASP A 342 15.47 -21.36 15.48
C ASP A 342 16.21 -22.55 14.86
N ASN A 343 15.55 -23.29 13.98
CA ASN A 343 16.13 -24.38 13.21
C ASN A 343 17.00 -23.92 12.03
N ASP A 344 16.95 -22.63 11.67
CA ASP A 344 17.74 -22.08 10.57
C ASP A 344 19.16 -21.73 11.03
N PRO A 345 20.20 -22.29 10.37
CA PRO A 345 21.59 -22.02 10.73
C PRO A 345 21.99 -20.54 10.60
N ALA A 346 21.25 -19.72 9.84
CA ALA A 346 21.52 -18.29 9.72
C ALA A 346 21.49 -17.55 11.07
N LEU A 347 20.65 -18.00 12.01
CA LEU A 347 20.56 -17.39 13.35
C LEU A 347 21.78 -17.67 14.24
N ARG A 348 22.65 -18.59 13.83
CA ARG A 348 23.89 -18.97 14.54
C ARG A 348 25.15 -18.41 13.88
N GLN A 349 25.00 -17.60 12.83
CA GLN A 349 26.11 -16.97 12.12
C GLN A 349 26.33 -15.55 12.63
N VAL A 350 27.60 -15.15 12.72
CA VAL A 350 27.96 -13.75 12.99
C VAL A 350 27.62 -12.93 11.76
N ALA A 351 26.76 -11.92 11.94
CA ALA A 351 26.26 -11.11 10.86
C ALA A 351 27.36 -10.22 10.26
N ARG A 352 27.36 -10.06 8.94
CA ARG A 352 28.35 -9.22 8.24
C ARG A 352 28.21 -7.75 8.63
N ARG A 353 29.32 -7.15 9.09
CA ARG A 353 29.42 -5.71 9.37
C ARG A 353 29.32 -4.87 8.08
N PHE A 354 28.73 -3.69 8.19
CA PHE A 354 28.74 -2.68 7.14
C PHE A 354 30.06 -1.90 7.14
N ASP A 355 30.56 -1.59 5.95
CA ASP A 355 31.58 -0.58 5.70
C ASP A 355 30.91 0.79 5.49
N LEU A 356 30.65 1.52 6.59
CA LEU A 356 29.98 2.83 6.53
C LEU A 356 31.00 3.97 6.46
N PRO A 357 30.76 5.01 5.64
CA PRO A 357 29.52 5.29 4.90
C PRO A 357 29.42 4.66 3.50
N ALA A 358 30.40 3.88 3.04
CA ALA A 358 30.42 3.33 1.68
C ALA A 358 29.18 2.47 1.35
N GLU A 359 28.67 1.72 2.33
CA GLU A 359 27.49 0.87 2.24
C GLU A 359 26.20 1.54 2.79
N ALA A 360 26.13 2.87 2.87
CA ALA A 360 24.99 3.59 3.44
C ALA A 360 23.65 3.29 2.73
N GLU A 361 23.66 3.03 1.43
CA GLU A 361 22.44 2.65 0.69
C GLU A 361 21.93 1.24 1.08
N ASP A 362 22.85 0.28 1.25
CA ASP A 362 22.52 -1.06 1.76
C ASP A 362 21.96 -0.95 3.19
N ALA A 363 22.63 -0.20 4.06
CA ALA A 363 22.19 0.03 5.42
C ALA A 363 20.77 0.64 5.49
N ARG A 364 20.45 1.63 4.65
CA ARG A 364 19.09 2.19 4.56
C ARG A 364 18.06 1.15 4.10
N ARG A 365 18.39 0.33 3.09
CA ARG A 365 17.52 -0.75 2.62
C ARG A 365 17.23 -1.76 3.74
N VAL A 366 18.25 -2.14 4.50
CA VAL A 366 18.09 -3.07 5.64
C VAL A 366 17.22 -2.46 6.74
N VAL A 367 17.40 -1.17 7.06
CA VAL A 367 16.53 -0.46 8.03
C VAL A 367 15.08 -0.41 7.57
N THR A 368 14.83 -0.16 6.28
CA THR A 368 13.47 -0.23 5.72
C THR A 368 12.87 -1.62 5.89
N ALA A 369 13.62 -2.68 5.61
CA ALA A 369 13.17 -4.06 5.77
C ALA A 369 12.86 -4.40 7.24
N LEU A 370 13.72 -3.97 8.17
CA LEU A 370 13.53 -4.16 9.61
C LEU A 370 12.30 -3.43 10.13
N ASN A 371 12.08 -2.18 9.72
CA ASN A 371 10.87 -1.43 10.12
C ASN A 371 9.59 -2.10 9.62
N ALA A 372 9.59 -2.55 8.36
CA ALA A 372 8.46 -3.29 7.80
C ALA A 372 8.20 -4.60 8.55
N ALA A 373 9.26 -5.31 8.97
CA ALA A 373 9.13 -6.52 9.77
C ALA A 373 8.59 -6.23 11.19
N CYS A 374 9.07 -5.17 11.85
CA CYS A 374 8.49 -4.71 13.11
C CYS A 374 6.99 -4.42 12.98
N GLU A 375 6.56 -3.77 11.90
CA GLU A 375 5.14 -3.46 11.69
C GLU A 375 4.30 -4.72 11.51
N ARG A 376 4.74 -5.68 10.69
CA ARG A 376 4.06 -6.98 10.52
C ARG A 376 3.92 -7.72 11.85
N VAL A 377 5.00 -7.80 12.62
CA VAL A 377 5.03 -8.51 13.91
C VAL A 377 4.17 -7.79 14.95
N ALA A 378 4.20 -6.45 15.00
CA ALA A 378 3.39 -5.65 15.93
C ALA A 378 1.87 -5.71 15.63
N GLN A 379 1.48 -5.96 14.38
CA GLN A 379 0.08 -6.20 14.01
C GLN A 379 -0.42 -7.57 14.49
N ALA A 380 0.45 -8.58 14.48
CA ALA A 380 0.13 -9.93 14.92
C ALA A 380 0.17 -10.10 16.44
N HIS A 381 1.03 -9.36 17.14
CA HIS A 381 1.21 -9.48 18.59
C HIS A 381 1.51 -8.13 19.24
N THR A 382 0.83 -7.84 20.37
CA THR A 382 1.08 -6.61 21.14
C THR A 382 2.27 -6.78 22.10
N PHE A 383 3.28 -5.92 21.98
CA PHE A 383 4.49 -5.98 22.80
C PHE A 383 4.49 -4.94 23.93
N GLY A 384 3.92 -5.28 25.08
CA GLY A 384 3.86 -4.37 26.24
C GLY A 384 5.22 -3.97 26.84
N LYS A 385 6.30 -4.70 26.52
CA LYS A 385 7.67 -4.43 27.00
C LYS A 385 8.57 -3.77 25.95
N GLY A 386 8.04 -3.46 24.77
CA GLY A 386 8.83 -3.16 23.58
C GLY A 386 9.23 -4.43 22.84
N MET A 387 9.83 -4.25 21.67
CA MET A 387 10.19 -5.31 20.73
C MET A 387 11.49 -4.95 20.03
N GLY A 388 12.37 -5.92 19.82
CA GLY A 388 13.50 -5.80 18.92
C GLY A 388 13.40 -6.78 17.76
N ILE A 389 14.11 -6.47 16.69
CA ILE A 389 14.36 -7.40 15.59
C ILE A 389 15.71 -7.11 14.95
N ALA A 390 16.49 -8.16 14.72
CA ALA A 390 17.78 -8.13 14.05
C ALA A 390 17.68 -8.62 12.60
N ALA A 391 18.56 -8.13 11.71
CA ALA A 391 18.53 -8.48 10.29
C ALA A 391 18.61 -9.99 10.01
N PRO A 392 19.41 -10.79 10.75
CA PRO A 392 19.42 -12.25 10.59
C PRO A 392 18.04 -12.90 10.78
N GLN A 393 17.20 -12.33 11.66
CA GLN A 393 15.85 -12.85 11.93
C GLN A 393 14.87 -12.64 10.77
N ILE A 394 15.24 -11.82 9.77
CA ILE A 394 14.46 -11.65 8.53
C ILE A 394 15.25 -12.13 7.30
N GLY A 395 16.25 -12.99 7.51
CA GLY A 395 17.04 -13.61 6.46
C GLY A 395 18.09 -12.69 5.82
N ILE A 396 18.45 -11.59 6.48
CA ILE A 396 19.45 -10.64 5.99
C ILE A 396 20.73 -10.78 6.80
N ASP A 397 21.81 -11.24 6.16
CA ASP A 397 23.16 -11.31 6.75
C ASP A 397 23.82 -9.92 6.80
N ARG A 398 23.36 -9.09 7.74
CA ARG A 398 23.94 -7.77 8.04
C ARG A 398 23.85 -7.41 9.52
N ALA A 399 24.86 -6.72 10.03
CA ALA A 399 24.92 -6.28 11.43
C ALA A 399 24.03 -5.03 11.67
N ALA A 400 22.71 -5.19 11.56
CA ALA A 400 21.73 -4.15 11.85
C ALA A 400 20.57 -4.67 12.70
N ALA A 401 20.09 -3.86 13.63
CA ALA A 401 18.91 -4.15 14.43
C ALA A 401 18.07 -2.90 14.69
N ILE A 402 16.77 -3.10 14.92
CA ILE A 402 15.85 -2.06 15.39
C ILE A 402 15.22 -2.50 16.70
N VAL A 403 15.17 -1.59 17.67
CA VAL A 403 14.44 -1.76 18.93
C VAL A 403 13.35 -0.71 19.02
N ARG A 404 12.09 -1.14 19.13
CA ARG A 404 10.93 -0.30 19.44
C ARG A 404 10.67 -0.31 20.93
N THR A 405 10.79 0.85 21.56
CA THR A 405 10.51 1.01 23.00
C THR A 405 9.00 0.87 23.27
N PRO A 406 8.58 0.61 24.53
CA PRO A 406 7.17 0.64 24.90
C PRO A 406 6.45 1.96 24.54
N GLY A 407 7.19 3.06 24.48
CA GLY A 407 6.67 4.39 24.10
C GLY A 407 6.57 4.63 22.59
N GLY A 408 6.93 3.64 21.76
CA GLY A 408 6.85 3.72 20.30
C GLY A 408 8.08 4.35 19.61
N GLU A 409 9.10 4.77 20.37
CA GLU A 409 10.35 5.25 19.81
C GLU A 409 11.14 4.10 19.18
N SER A 410 11.75 4.33 18.02
CA SER A 410 12.59 3.34 17.33
C SER A 410 14.07 3.70 17.43
N ILE A 411 14.85 2.77 17.98
CA ILE A 411 16.31 2.83 18.07
C ILE A 411 16.88 1.96 16.95
N THR A 412 17.72 2.52 16.08
CA THR A 412 18.41 1.77 15.02
C THR A 412 19.88 1.63 15.36
N LEU A 413 20.43 0.43 15.21
CA LEU A 413 21.82 0.11 15.53
C LEU A 413 22.51 -0.51 14.30
N PHE A 414 23.67 0.03 13.92
CA PHE A 414 24.55 -0.57 12.91
C PHE A 414 25.88 -0.99 13.53
N ASN A 415 26.36 -2.17 13.18
CA ASN A 415 27.59 -2.75 13.71
C ASN A 415 27.70 -2.70 15.26
N PRO A 416 26.61 -2.88 16.03
CA PRO A 416 26.68 -2.66 17.47
C PRO A 416 27.52 -3.73 18.18
N ALA A 417 28.23 -3.33 19.23
CA ALA A 417 28.94 -4.20 20.16
C ALA A 417 28.80 -3.66 21.59
N ILE A 418 28.52 -4.56 22.54
CA ILE A 418 28.56 -4.22 23.97
C ILE A 418 30.04 -4.14 24.38
N ILE A 419 30.49 -2.97 24.81
CA ILE A 419 31.88 -2.71 25.20
C ILE A 419 32.08 -2.65 26.72
N GLU A 420 31.00 -2.44 27.47
CA GLU A 420 31.00 -2.37 28.93
C GLU A 420 29.62 -2.81 29.48
N GLU A 421 29.63 -3.56 30.57
CA GLU A 421 28.46 -3.93 31.35
C GLU A 421 28.60 -3.35 32.76
N ALA A 422 27.55 -2.72 33.28
CA ALA A 422 27.57 -2.03 34.56
C ALA A 422 26.26 -2.18 35.33
N GLY A 423 26.32 -1.90 36.64
CA GLY A 423 25.19 -2.04 37.56
C GLY A 423 24.96 -3.49 38.02
N ASP A 424 23.88 -3.68 38.77
CA ASP A 424 23.44 -5.01 39.19
C ASP A 424 22.92 -5.82 38.00
N PHE A 425 22.90 -7.15 38.16
CA PHE A 425 22.29 -8.06 37.21
C PHE A 425 20.90 -8.44 37.71
N ASP A 426 19.94 -8.51 36.79
CA ASP A 426 18.65 -9.11 37.04
C ASP A 426 18.38 -10.30 36.12
N GLU A 427 17.47 -11.17 36.56
CA GLU A 427 17.08 -12.36 35.84
C GLU A 427 15.59 -12.26 35.52
N GLN A 428 15.28 -12.08 34.23
CA GLN A 428 13.92 -11.88 33.75
C GLN A 428 13.61 -12.82 32.61
N TYR A 429 12.32 -13.09 32.42
CA TYR A 429 11.86 -13.82 31.25
C TYR A 429 12.00 -13.00 29.97
N GLU A 430 12.71 -13.59 29.01
CA GLU A 430 12.82 -13.17 27.60
C GLU A 430 12.05 -14.14 26.70
N GLY A 431 11.70 -13.66 25.50
CA GLY A 431 11.20 -14.46 24.40
C GLY A 431 11.83 -13.98 23.10
N CYS A 432 11.77 -14.80 22.04
CA CYS A 432 12.36 -14.48 20.75
C CYS A 432 11.33 -14.69 19.63
N LEU A 433 11.32 -13.81 18.62
CA LEU A 433 10.46 -13.94 17.44
C LEU A 433 10.76 -15.21 16.63
N SER A 434 12.00 -15.69 16.68
CA SER A 434 12.46 -16.89 15.97
C SER A 434 12.07 -18.21 16.64
N PHE A 435 11.53 -18.18 17.86
CA PHE A 435 11.02 -19.36 18.57
C PHE A 435 10.06 -18.89 19.66
N PHE A 436 8.90 -18.42 19.20
CA PHE A 436 8.01 -17.63 20.03
C PHE A 436 7.21 -18.44 21.06
N ASP A 437 7.24 -19.77 20.98
CA ASP A 437 6.44 -20.69 21.81
C ASP A 437 6.92 -20.79 23.26
N VAL A 438 8.13 -20.29 23.56
CA VAL A 438 8.76 -20.45 24.87
C VAL A 438 9.30 -19.15 25.45
N ARG A 439 9.51 -19.13 26.76
CA ARG A 439 10.17 -18.04 27.50
C ARG A 439 11.26 -18.61 28.39
N GLY A 440 12.42 -17.97 28.45
CA GLY A 440 13.50 -18.37 29.36
C GLY A 440 13.91 -17.23 30.29
N GLN A 441 14.30 -17.57 31.51
CA GLN A 441 14.91 -16.62 32.43
C GLN A 441 16.36 -16.38 32.04
N VAL A 442 16.71 -15.12 31.80
CA VAL A 442 18.02 -14.72 31.31
C VAL A 442 18.62 -13.67 32.25
N PRO A 443 19.80 -13.91 32.83
CA PRO A 443 20.56 -12.89 33.54
C PRO A 443 21.06 -11.83 32.55
N ARG A 444 20.81 -10.54 32.83
CA ARG A 444 21.35 -9.40 32.06
C ARG A 444 21.82 -8.30 33.02
N PRO A 445 22.84 -7.51 32.65
CA PRO A 445 23.20 -6.32 33.39
C PRO A 445 22.12 -5.24 33.25
N HIS A 446 21.94 -4.43 34.29
CA HIS A 446 21.03 -3.28 34.25
C HIS A 446 21.49 -2.18 33.31
N ILE A 447 22.79 -2.05 33.04
CA ILE A 447 23.35 -0.99 32.20
C ILE A 447 24.34 -1.61 31.22
N ILE A 448 24.24 -1.22 29.95
CA ILE A 448 25.21 -1.58 28.91
C ILE A 448 25.69 -0.34 28.17
N HIS A 449 26.98 -0.30 27.83
CA HIS A 449 27.54 0.68 26.91
C HIS A 449 27.71 -0.01 25.55
N VAL A 450 27.04 0.51 24.54
CA VAL A 450 27.04 -0.06 23.19
C VAL A 450 27.76 0.89 22.25
N GLU A 451 28.87 0.43 21.70
CA GLU A 451 29.52 1.06 20.55
C GLU A 451 28.76 0.66 19.28
N HIS A 452 28.36 1.62 18.46
CA HIS A 452 27.71 1.38 17.17
C HIS A 452 28.11 2.47 16.17
N THR A 453 27.84 2.25 14.89
CA THR A 453 28.21 3.17 13.81
C THR A 453 26.97 3.94 13.33
N THR A 454 27.10 5.25 13.09
CA THR A 454 26.06 6.03 12.41
C THR A 454 26.06 5.74 10.92
N ILE A 455 24.97 6.07 10.23
CA ILE A 455 24.87 5.89 8.78
C ILE A 455 25.97 6.62 7.98
N ASP A 456 26.51 7.69 8.55
CA ASP A 456 27.60 8.49 7.98
C ASP A 456 29.00 7.91 8.29
N GLY A 457 29.08 6.77 8.98
CA GLY A 457 30.33 6.08 9.30
C GLY A 457 31.00 6.50 10.60
N HIS A 458 30.35 7.33 11.43
CA HIS A 458 30.92 7.75 12.71
C HIS A 458 30.63 6.74 13.83
N THR A 459 31.66 6.35 14.57
CA THR A 459 31.48 5.55 15.80
C THR A 459 30.84 6.39 16.90
N LYS A 460 29.83 5.85 17.56
CA LYS A 460 29.16 6.44 18.73
C LYS A 460 29.01 5.39 19.82
N ILE A 461 29.17 5.80 21.07
CA ILE A 461 28.82 5.00 22.24
C ILE A 461 27.49 5.53 22.79
N THR A 462 26.51 4.63 22.96
CA THR A 462 25.25 4.93 23.63
C THR A 462 25.12 4.05 24.87
N VAL A 463 24.74 4.67 25.99
CA VAL A 463 24.42 3.97 27.24
C VAL A 463 22.93 3.63 27.24
N PHE A 464 22.60 2.36 27.47
CA PHE A 464 21.22 1.91 27.65
C PHE A 464 21.06 1.35 29.06
N ASP A 465 19.86 1.51 29.64
CA ASP A 465 19.54 0.98 30.96
C ASP A 465 18.26 0.14 30.97
N ARG A 466 18.15 -0.72 31.99
CA ARG A 466 16.99 -1.52 32.36
C ARG A 466 16.37 -2.26 31.18
N GLY A 467 15.10 -1.98 30.88
CA GLY A 467 14.37 -2.67 29.82
C GLY A 467 14.97 -2.43 28.44
N ILE A 468 15.44 -1.22 28.18
CA ILE A 468 16.05 -0.91 26.89
C ILE A 468 17.41 -1.60 26.78
N ALA A 469 18.21 -1.64 27.86
CA ALA A 469 19.45 -2.42 27.89
C ALA A 469 19.21 -3.90 27.56
N ARG A 470 18.18 -4.52 28.17
CA ARG A 470 17.83 -5.92 27.93
C ARG A 470 17.41 -6.18 26.48
N LEU A 471 16.55 -5.34 25.90
CA LEU A 471 16.15 -5.45 24.49
C LEU A 471 17.36 -5.29 23.55
N VAL A 472 18.18 -4.26 23.77
CA VAL A 472 19.35 -4.01 22.94
C VAL A 472 20.36 -5.16 23.05
N ALA A 473 20.61 -5.68 24.26
CA ALA A 473 21.51 -6.82 24.45
C ALA A 473 21.01 -8.07 23.73
N HIS A 474 19.70 -8.31 23.72
CA HIS A 474 19.08 -9.41 22.98
C HIS A 474 19.31 -9.30 21.47
N GLU A 475 19.09 -8.12 20.89
CA GLU A 475 19.31 -7.92 19.46
C GLU A 475 20.80 -7.96 19.09
N VAL A 476 21.69 -7.48 19.97
CA VAL A 476 23.13 -7.59 19.76
C VAL A 476 23.58 -9.06 19.78
N ASP A 477 23.01 -9.91 20.63
CA ASP A 477 23.29 -11.35 20.61
C ASP A 477 22.93 -11.98 19.26
N HIS A 478 21.76 -11.65 18.69
CA HIS A 478 21.36 -12.14 17.37
C HIS A 478 22.36 -11.78 16.27
N LEU A 479 22.94 -10.58 16.31
CA LEU A 479 23.96 -10.16 15.33
C LEU A 479 25.28 -10.91 15.49
N HIS A 480 25.53 -11.52 16.64
CA HIS A 480 26.71 -12.35 16.91
C HIS A 480 26.42 -13.85 16.84
N GLY A 481 25.22 -14.25 16.38
CA GLY A 481 24.84 -15.66 16.27
C GLY A 481 24.50 -16.33 17.60
N HIS A 482 24.22 -15.54 18.64
CA HIS A 482 23.81 -16.03 19.95
C HIS A 482 22.29 -15.90 20.12
N LEU A 483 21.69 -16.93 20.72
CA LEU A 483 20.29 -16.91 21.13
C LEU A 483 20.21 -16.69 22.64
N TYR A 484 19.09 -16.17 23.14
CA TYR A 484 18.95 -15.95 24.59
C TYR A 484 19.09 -17.25 25.40
N THR A 485 18.79 -18.41 24.79
CA THR A 485 18.96 -19.73 25.41
C THR A 485 20.41 -20.04 25.75
N ASP A 486 21.37 -19.47 25.01
CA ASP A 486 22.80 -19.59 25.31
C ASP A 486 23.20 -18.81 26.58
N ARG A 487 22.36 -17.87 27.02
CA ARG A 487 22.57 -17.01 28.19
C ARG A 487 21.85 -17.52 29.45
N MET A 488 20.99 -18.52 29.32
CA MET A 488 20.28 -19.12 30.45
C MET A 488 21.25 -19.85 31.39
N ARG A 489 20.92 -19.96 32.68
CA ARG A 489 21.73 -20.75 33.61
C ARG A 489 21.70 -22.23 33.24
N ASP A 490 22.84 -22.90 33.43
CA ASP A 490 22.99 -24.33 33.16
C ASP A 490 21.90 -25.17 33.83
N GLY A 491 21.34 -26.12 33.07
CA GLY A 491 20.31 -27.04 33.54
C GLY A 491 18.90 -26.46 33.58
N LEU A 492 18.69 -25.20 33.19
CA LEU A 492 17.35 -24.62 33.01
C LEU A 492 16.91 -24.73 31.55
N SER A 493 15.65 -25.14 31.34
CA SER A 493 15.00 -25.15 30.03
C SER A 493 13.98 -24.00 29.92
N PRO A 494 13.77 -23.43 28.73
CA PRO A 494 12.68 -22.50 28.50
C PRO A 494 11.33 -23.13 28.88
N ILE A 495 10.45 -22.34 29.47
CA ILE A 495 9.08 -22.75 29.77
C ILE A 495 8.15 -22.41 28.59
N PRO A 496 7.13 -23.23 28.30
CA PRO A 496 6.11 -22.87 27.33
C PRO A 496 5.38 -21.58 27.68
N VAL A 497 4.96 -20.80 26.67
CA VAL A 497 4.23 -19.53 26.87
C VAL A 497 2.94 -19.72 27.68
N GLU A 498 2.30 -20.88 27.62
CA GLU A 498 1.09 -21.21 28.40
C GLU A 498 1.36 -21.26 29.90
N GLN A 499 2.60 -21.56 30.29
CA GLN A 499 3.05 -21.57 31.67
C GLN A 499 3.56 -20.20 32.13
N TYR A 500 3.79 -19.27 31.18
CA TYR A 500 4.27 -17.94 31.46
C TYR A 500 3.15 -16.99 31.88
N ARG A 501 3.07 -16.70 33.18
CA ARG A 501 2.04 -15.82 33.79
C ARG A 501 2.35 -14.32 33.74
N GLY A 502 3.39 -13.91 33.01
CA GLY A 502 3.90 -12.53 32.97
C GLY A 502 3.59 -11.76 31.68
N THR A 503 2.63 -12.22 30.87
CA THR A 503 2.21 -11.51 29.65
C THR A 503 1.67 -10.12 30.00
N GLY A 504 2.11 -9.09 29.24
CA GLY A 504 1.61 -7.71 29.39
C GLY A 504 2.08 -6.91 30.62
N THR A 505 2.89 -7.48 31.52
CA THR A 505 3.48 -6.72 32.65
C THR A 505 4.87 -6.20 32.31
N ALA A 506 5.18 -4.94 32.63
CA ALA A 506 6.54 -4.41 32.48
C ALA A 506 7.54 -5.21 33.34
N TRP A 507 8.81 -5.27 32.90
CA TRP A 507 9.87 -5.81 33.76
C TRP A 507 9.98 -4.96 35.03
N LYS A 508 10.16 -5.64 36.17
CA LYS A 508 10.36 -4.99 37.47
C LYS A 508 11.86 -5.02 37.77
N TYR A 509 12.46 -3.84 37.80
CA TYR A 509 13.87 -3.60 38.12
C TYR A 509 14.01 -3.07 39.53
#